data_AF-A0A522WXT4-F1
#
_entry.id   AF-A0A522WXT4-F1
#
_cell.length_a   1.000
_cell.length_b   1.000
_cell.length_c   1.000
_cell.angle_alpha   90.00
_cell.angle_beta   90.00
_cell.angle_gamma   90.00
#
_symmetry.space_group_name_H-M   'P 1'
#
loop_
_entity.id
_entity.type
_entity.pdbx_description
1 polymer ?
#
loop_
_entity_poly.entity_id
_entity_poly.type
_entity_poly.pdbx_seq_one_letter_code
_entity_poly.pdbx_strand_id
1 'polypeptide(L)'
;MRVSKDHSPSVSMLGRGRWIAAAAAILAVGACDTVEKRPVGTVGHVRGFAGMVAADEPRAALAGRNVLSAGGTAVDAATAMYFTLAVTYPSAASLGGGGSCIVHDNGGKKTEVMEFPAIASAMGG
;
A
#
# COMPACT_ATOMS: atom_id res chain seq x y z
N MET A 1 76.35 -13.01 22.87
CA MET A 1 75.10 -13.38 23.58
C MET A 1 74.47 -12.09 24.07
N ARG A 2 73.37 -11.61 23.46
CA ARG A 2 71.99 -11.62 24.02
C ARG A 2 72.00 -11.43 25.55
N VAL A 3 71.33 -10.42 26.11
CA VAL A 3 69.86 -10.26 26.10
C VAL A 3 69.49 -8.78 26.34
N SER A 4 68.63 -8.27 25.44
CA SER A 4 67.84 -7.04 25.60
C SER A 4 66.86 -7.20 26.74
N LYS A 5 66.77 -6.22 27.65
CA LYS A 5 65.73 -6.18 28.68
C LYS A 5 64.65 -5.21 28.21
N ASP A 6 63.57 -5.79 27.71
CA ASP A 6 62.51 -5.09 27.01
C ASP A 6 61.72 -4.19 27.97
N HIS A 7 61.59 -2.94 27.56
CA HIS A 7 60.72 -1.94 28.16
C HIS A 7 59.26 -2.33 27.95
N SER A 8 58.52 -2.57 29.02
CA SER A 8 57.07 -2.77 28.98
C SER A 8 56.38 -1.47 28.52
N PRO A 9 55.55 -1.48 27.47
CA PRO A 9 54.75 -0.32 27.12
C PRO A 9 53.57 -0.22 28.09
N SER A 10 53.51 0.86 28.86
CA SER A 10 52.33 1.23 29.64
C SER A 10 51.17 1.51 28.67
N VAL A 11 50.24 0.57 28.54
CA VAL A 11 49.01 0.79 27.78
C VAL A 11 48.16 1.81 28.53
N SER A 12 48.21 3.05 28.06
CA SER A 12 47.50 4.19 28.65
C SER A 12 46.00 3.93 28.73
N MET A 13 45.44 4.04 29.95
CA MET A 13 44.01 3.90 30.27
C MET A 13 43.11 5.02 29.69
N LEU A 14 43.55 5.75 28.66
CA LEU A 14 42.89 6.95 28.15
C LEU A 14 41.83 6.67 27.04
N GLY A 15 41.29 5.46 26.98
CA GLY A 15 40.60 4.97 25.79
C GLY A 15 39.33 4.19 26.01
N ARG A 16 38.66 4.22 27.17
CA ARG A 16 37.37 3.48 27.36
C ARG A 16 36.14 4.38 27.27
N GLY A 17 36.19 5.61 27.79
CA GLY A 17 35.06 6.54 27.77
C GLY A 17 34.66 7.04 26.38
N ARG A 18 35.64 7.24 25.49
CA ARG A 18 35.39 7.67 24.09
C ARG A 18 34.65 6.62 23.26
N TRP A 19 34.85 5.33 23.54
CA TRP A 19 34.19 4.25 22.80
C TRP A 19 32.76 4.03 23.26
N ILE A 20 32.47 4.22 24.55
CA ILE A 20 31.10 4.15 25.08
C ILE A 20 30.24 5.30 24.51
N ALA A 21 30.80 6.52 24.46
CA ALA A 21 30.12 7.67 23.86
C ALA A 21 29.86 7.49 22.35
N ALA A 22 30.83 6.92 21.61
CA ALA A 22 30.66 6.63 20.18
C ALA A 22 29.61 5.53 19.93
N ALA A 23 29.59 4.47 20.74
CA ALA A 23 28.59 3.40 20.63
C ALA A 23 27.17 3.91 20.92
N ALA A 24 27.00 4.75 21.94
CA ALA A 24 25.71 5.36 22.27
C ALA A 24 25.20 6.28 21.14
N ALA A 25 26.09 7.03 20.49
CA ALA A 25 25.73 7.87 19.34
C ALA A 25 25.30 7.04 18.12
N ILE A 26 25.94 5.90 17.86
CA ILE A 26 25.57 4.98 16.76
C ILE A 26 24.20 4.34 17.02
N LEU A 27 23.92 3.94 18.28
CA LEU A 27 22.61 3.44 18.68
C LEU A 27 21.50 4.50 18.57
N ALA A 28 21.80 5.76 18.89
CA ALA A 28 20.83 6.86 18.79
C ALA A 28 20.47 7.20 17.34
N VAL A 29 21.42 7.08 16.39
CA VAL A 29 21.17 7.35 14.96
C VAL A 29 20.40 6.21 14.28
N GLY A 30 20.55 4.96 14.74
CA GLY A 30 19.82 3.81 14.20
C GLY A 30 18.31 3.80 14.48
N ALA A 31 17.82 4.66 15.38
CA ALA A 31 16.41 4.67 15.80
C ALA A 31 15.47 5.48 14.88
N CYS A 32 16.00 6.32 13.99
CA CYS A 32 15.17 7.24 13.19
C CYS A 32 14.50 6.62 11.95
N ASP A 33 14.73 5.34 11.62
CA ASP A 33 14.32 4.77 10.33
C ASP A 33 13.24 3.65 10.44
N THR A 34 12.45 3.63 11.52
CA THR A 34 11.33 2.67 11.66
C THR A 34 10.01 3.22 11.12
N VAL A 35 10.06 3.97 10.02
CA VAL A 35 8.85 4.32 9.27
C VAL A 35 8.33 3.04 8.61
N GLU A 36 7.42 2.35 9.30
CA GLU A 36 6.83 1.09 8.84
C GLU A 36 6.18 1.29 7.46
N LYS A 37 6.89 0.84 6.42
CA LYS A 37 6.39 0.75 5.05
C LYS A 37 5.52 -0.51 5.00
N ARG A 38 4.21 -0.34 5.13
CA ARG A 38 3.28 -1.46 4.92
C ARG A 38 3.44 -1.99 3.49
N PRO A 39 3.45 -3.32 3.28
CA PRO A 39 3.53 -3.88 1.95
C PRO A 39 2.29 -3.52 1.12
N VAL A 40 2.44 -3.47 -0.20
CA VAL A 40 1.32 -3.29 -1.14
C VAL A 40 0.27 -4.37 -0.88
N GLY A 41 -1.02 -4.02 -0.97
CA GLY A 41 -2.13 -4.92 -0.68
C GLY A 41 -2.61 -4.89 0.78
N THR A 42 -1.91 -4.17 1.66
CA THR A 42 -2.37 -3.95 3.05
C THR A 42 -3.08 -2.61 3.16
N VAL A 43 -4.26 -2.57 3.79
CA VAL A 43 -4.98 -1.31 4.05
C VAL A 43 -4.07 -0.34 4.82
N GLY A 44 -3.97 0.90 4.34
CA GLY A 44 -3.05 1.90 4.88
C GLY A 44 -1.62 1.85 4.28
N HIS A 45 -1.44 1.19 3.14
CA HIS A 45 -0.19 1.22 2.35
C HIS A 45 0.13 2.65 1.88
N VAL A 46 -0.85 3.34 1.29
CA VAL A 46 -0.68 4.70 0.79
C VAL A 46 -0.73 5.71 1.95
N ARG A 47 0.26 6.60 2.02
CA ARG A 47 0.29 7.75 2.93
C ARG A 47 -0.09 9.01 2.17
N GLY A 48 -1.16 9.68 2.59
CA GLY A 48 -1.70 10.87 1.92
C GLY A 48 -2.95 10.57 1.10
N PHE A 49 -3.17 11.33 0.03
CA PHE A 49 -4.38 11.22 -0.79
C PHE A 49 -4.22 10.14 -1.87
N ALA A 50 -4.91 9.01 -1.69
CA ALA A 50 -4.92 7.90 -2.66
C ALA A 50 -5.99 8.06 -3.76
N GLY A 51 -6.94 8.97 -3.58
CA GLY A 51 -8.10 9.15 -4.44
C GLY A 51 -9.41 9.18 -3.65
N MET A 52 -10.53 9.21 -4.38
CA MET A 52 -11.88 9.27 -3.82
C MET A 52 -12.76 8.20 -4.46
N VAL A 53 -13.73 7.73 -3.69
CA VAL A 53 -14.80 6.84 -4.15
C VAL A 53 -16.14 7.36 -3.63
N ALA A 54 -17.20 7.09 -4.38
CA ALA A 54 -18.57 7.40 -3.99
C ALA A 54 -19.48 6.24 -4.42
N ALA A 55 -20.40 5.84 -3.53
CA ALA A 55 -21.41 4.83 -3.80
C ALA A 55 -22.64 5.08 -2.93
N ASP A 56 -23.81 4.63 -3.39
CA ASP A 56 -25.08 4.74 -2.67
C ASP A 56 -25.11 3.86 -1.42
N GLU A 57 -24.32 2.79 -1.40
CA GLU A 57 -24.22 1.85 -0.29
C GLU A 57 -22.89 2.05 0.48
N PRO A 58 -22.93 2.26 1.81
CA PRO A 58 -21.74 2.58 2.59
C PRO A 58 -20.65 1.50 2.58
N ARG A 59 -21.00 0.21 2.57
CA ARG A 59 -20.00 -0.88 2.57
C ARG A 59 -19.23 -0.92 1.25
N ALA A 60 -19.88 -0.63 0.12
CA ALA A 60 -19.25 -0.51 -1.18
C ALA A 60 -18.26 0.66 -1.19
N ALA A 61 -18.66 1.83 -0.68
CA ALA A 61 -17.74 2.96 -0.53
C ALA A 61 -16.53 2.62 0.36
N LEU A 62 -16.74 1.90 1.46
CA LEU A 62 -15.66 1.44 2.33
C LEU A 62 -14.75 0.40 1.65
N ALA A 63 -15.30 -0.51 0.85
CA ALA A 63 -14.55 -1.49 0.08
C ALA A 63 -13.64 -0.80 -0.95
N GLY A 64 -14.18 0.11 -1.76
CA GLY A 64 -13.40 0.89 -2.73
C GLY A 64 -12.30 1.72 -2.06
N ARG A 65 -12.61 2.37 -0.93
CA ARG A 65 -11.62 3.11 -0.14
C ARG A 65 -10.48 2.21 0.35
N ASN A 66 -10.80 1.02 0.83
CA ASN A 66 -9.79 0.07 1.32
C ASN A 66 -8.86 -0.40 0.19
N VAL A 67 -9.40 -0.64 -1.01
CA VAL A 67 -8.60 -1.01 -2.19
C VAL A 67 -7.66 0.13 -2.59
N LEU A 68 -8.14 1.37 -2.69
CA LEU A 68 -7.26 2.53 -2.95
C LEU A 68 -6.19 2.69 -1.86
N SER A 69 -6.58 2.56 -0.59
CA SER A 69 -5.66 2.66 0.54
C SER A 69 -4.59 1.55 0.55
N ALA A 70 -4.90 0.39 -0.02
CA ALA A 70 -3.98 -0.72 -0.20
C ALA A 70 -3.05 -0.59 -1.43
N GLY A 71 -3.20 0.47 -2.21
CA GLY A 71 -2.39 0.73 -3.42
C GLY A 71 -3.00 0.20 -4.72
N GLY A 72 -4.30 -0.13 -4.73
CA GLY A 72 -5.01 -0.52 -5.95
C GLY A 72 -5.34 0.66 -6.86
N THR A 73 -5.70 0.35 -8.11
CA THR A 73 -6.09 1.35 -9.12
C THR A 73 -7.55 1.80 -8.94
N ALA A 74 -7.96 2.85 -9.66
CA ALA A 74 -9.36 3.26 -9.72
C ALA A 74 -10.28 2.15 -10.27
N VAL A 75 -9.78 1.34 -11.22
CA VAL A 75 -10.51 0.21 -11.80
C VAL A 75 -10.67 -0.92 -10.79
N ASP A 76 -9.63 -1.23 -10.00
CA ASP A 76 -9.72 -2.24 -8.94
C ASP A 76 -10.73 -1.81 -7.87
N ALA A 77 -10.71 -0.53 -7.48
CA ALA A 77 -11.65 0.02 -6.51
C ALA A 77 -13.10 -0.05 -7.01
N ALA A 78 -13.34 0.37 -8.26
CA ALA A 78 -14.67 0.26 -8.88
C ALA A 78 -15.16 -1.19 -8.98
N THR A 79 -14.26 -2.13 -9.30
CA THR A 79 -14.57 -3.57 -9.36
C THR A 79 -14.96 -4.11 -7.99
N ALA A 80 -14.19 -3.80 -6.94
CA ALA A 80 -14.52 -4.19 -5.57
C ALA A 80 -15.84 -3.59 -5.08
N MET A 81 -16.11 -2.33 -5.44
CA MET A 81 -17.39 -1.66 -5.16
C MET A 81 -18.55 -2.40 -5.84
N TYR A 82 -18.42 -2.74 -7.13
CA TYR A 82 -19.48 -3.46 -7.87
C TYR A 82 -19.78 -4.83 -7.28
N PHE A 83 -18.77 -5.62 -6.94
CA PHE A 83 -18.97 -6.91 -6.27
C PHE A 83 -19.59 -6.75 -4.87
N THR A 84 -19.25 -5.70 -4.15
CA THR A 84 -19.87 -5.41 -2.85
C THR A 84 -21.35 -5.04 -3.03
N LEU A 85 -21.67 -4.21 -4.02
CA LEU A 85 -23.06 -3.87 -4.37
C LEU A 85 -23.86 -5.09 -4.82
N ALA A 86 -23.25 -6.01 -5.58
CA ALA A 86 -23.91 -7.25 -6.00
C ALA A 86 -24.41 -8.11 -4.83
N VAL A 87 -23.83 -7.95 -3.64
CA VAL A 87 -24.25 -8.66 -2.41
C VAL A 87 -25.12 -7.77 -1.52
N THR A 88 -24.75 -6.51 -1.36
CA THR A 88 -25.35 -5.61 -0.36
C THR A 88 -26.52 -4.80 -0.91
N TYR A 89 -26.54 -4.54 -2.21
CA TYR A 89 -27.59 -3.81 -2.91
C TYR A 89 -27.87 -4.39 -4.32
N PRO A 90 -28.33 -5.66 -4.40
CA PRO A 90 -28.42 -6.42 -5.66
C PRO A 90 -29.41 -5.85 -6.68
N SER A 91 -30.36 -5.01 -6.24
CA SER A 91 -31.29 -4.32 -7.13
C SER A 91 -30.63 -3.22 -7.95
N ALA A 92 -29.48 -2.70 -7.53
CA ALA A 92 -28.74 -1.64 -8.24
C ALA A 92 -27.59 -2.19 -9.09
N ALA A 93 -26.90 -3.23 -8.62
CA ALA A 93 -25.84 -3.91 -9.35
C ALA A 93 -25.93 -5.41 -9.13
N SER A 94 -25.74 -6.21 -10.18
CA SER A 94 -25.79 -7.66 -10.09
C SER A 94 -24.93 -8.34 -11.16
N LEU A 95 -24.58 -9.60 -10.95
CA LEU A 95 -23.76 -10.36 -11.90
C LEU A 95 -24.52 -10.75 -13.18
N GLY A 96 -25.85 -10.86 -13.11
CA GLY A 96 -26.71 -11.19 -14.26
C GLY A 96 -27.22 -9.96 -15.02
N GLY A 97 -26.87 -8.75 -14.57
CA GLY A 97 -27.26 -7.51 -15.21
C GLY A 97 -26.31 -7.09 -16.33
N GLY A 98 -26.28 -5.79 -16.58
CA GLY A 98 -25.33 -5.17 -17.48
C GLY A 98 -24.97 -3.76 -17.03
N GLY A 99 -24.19 -3.05 -17.84
CA GLY A 99 -23.77 -1.69 -17.54
C GLY A 99 -22.73 -1.13 -18.51
N SER A 100 -22.17 0.00 -18.11
CA SER A 100 -21.12 0.70 -18.83
C SER A 100 -20.09 1.23 -17.84
N CYS A 101 -18.81 0.93 -18.09
CA CYS A 101 -17.70 1.44 -17.29
C CYS A 101 -16.89 2.43 -18.13
N ILE A 102 -16.83 3.68 -17.69
CA ILE A 102 -16.08 4.75 -18.36
C ILE A 102 -14.77 4.94 -17.62
N VAL A 103 -13.66 4.75 -18.31
CA VAL A 103 -12.31 4.85 -17.73
C VAL A 103 -11.52 5.92 -18.46
N HIS A 104 -10.88 6.80 -17.70
CA HIS A 104 -9.89 7.73 -18.22
C HIS A 104 -8.50 7.30 -17.78
N ASP A 105 -7.67 6.87 -18.72
CA ASP A 105 -6.25 6.62 -18.48
C ASP A 105 -5.46 7.92 -18.68
N ASN A 106 -4.95 8.46 -17.58
CA ASN A 106 -4.10 9.65 -17.60
C ASN A 106 -2.73 9.36 -18.27
N GLY A 107 -2.22 8.14 -18.21
CA GLY A 107 -0.94 7.76 -18.82
C GLY A 107 -1.02 7.82 -20.35
N GLY A 108 -2.03 7.17 -20.93
CA GLY A 108 -2.32 7.19 -22.36
C GLY A 108 -3.06 8.43 -22.85
N LYS A 109 -3.60 9.26 -21.93
CA LYS A 109 -4.52 10.38 -22.22
C LYS A 109 -5.72 9.94 -23.06
N LYS A 110 -6.28 8.79 -22.73
CA LYS A 110 -7.39 8.17 -23.47
C LYS A 110 -8.57 7.93 -22.54
N THR A 111 -9.76 8.10 -23.09
CA THR A 111 -11.01 7.75 -22.43
C THR A 111 -11.64 6.61 -23.20
N GLU A 112 -11.91 5.51 -22.52
CA GLU A 112 -12.50 4.31 -23.08
C GLU A 112 -13.79 3.98 -22.34
N VAL A 113 -14.74 3.41 -23.06
CA VAL A 113 -16.02 2.98 -22.53
C VAL A 113 -16.14 1.48 -22.77
N MET A 114 -16.30 0.73 -21.68
CA MET A 114 -16.53 -0.71 -21.70
C MET A 114 -18.02 -0.95 -21.47
N GLU A 115 -18.73 -1.33 -22.53
CA GLU A 115 -20.15 -1.70 -22.44
C GLU A 115 -20.29 -3.20 -22.25
N PHE A 116 -21.18 -3.59 -21.33
CA PHE A 116 -21.52 -4.97 -21.03
C PHE A 116 -23.03 -5.05 -20.84
N PRO A 117 -23.83 -4.90 -21.91
CA PRO A 117 -25.29 -4.88 -21.81
C PRO A 117 -25.82 -6.24 -21.36
N ALA A 118 -26.98 -6.24 -20.70
CA ALA A 118 -27.71 -7.48 -20.44
C ALA A 118 -28.13 -8.11 -21.78
N ILE A 119 -27.82 -9.38 -21.98
CA ILE A 119 -28.14 -10.10 -23.22
C ILE A 119 -29.45 -10.86 -23.00
N ALA A 120 -30.43 -10.60 -23.87
CA ALA A 120 -31.67 -11.38 -23.87
C ALA A 120 -31.39 -12.84 -24.28
N SER A 121 -32.07 -13.79 -23.64
CA SER A 121 -32.03 -15.18 -24.10
C SER A 121 -32.55 -15.26 -25.54
N ALA A 122 -31.79 -15.91 -26.42
CA ALA A 122 -32.21 -16.16 -27.81
C ALA A 122 -33.39 -17.15 -27.91
N MET A 123 -33.69 -17.87 -26.83
CA MET A 123 -34.82 -18.79 -26.74
C MET A 123 -35.85 -18.17 -25.80
N GLY A 124 -36.82 -17.47 -26.38
CA GLY A 124 -38.05 -17.09 -25.68
C GLY A 124 -38.89 -18.33 -25.42
N GLY A 125 -39.32 -18.52 -24.16
CA GLY A 125 -40.33 -19.49 -23.78
C GLY A 125 -41.72 -18.89 -23.86
#